data_AF-S8DRC0-F1
#
_entry.id   AF-S8DRC0-F1
#
_cell.length_a   1.000
_cell.length_b   1.000
_cell.length_c   1.000
_cell.angle_alpha   90.00
_cell.angle_beta   90.00
_cell.angle_gamma   90.00
#
_symmetry.space_group_name_H-M   'P 1'
#
loop_
_entity.id
_entity.type
_entity.pdbx_description
1 polymer ?
#
loop_
_entity_poly.entity_id
_entity_poly.type
_entity_poly.pdbx_seq_one_letter_code
_entity_poly.pdbx_strand_id
1 'polypeptide(L)'
;PPKGIQRINPFRVPLLNTLILLSSGSVVTLFFTLVLGIYFLCIQFIEYVDASYTFIRRGYGRIFFLATGFHGFHVILGCILI
;
A
#
# COMPACT_ATOMS: atom_id res chain seq x y z
N PRO A 1 -11.18 -0.98 -42.92
CA PRO A 1 -12.64 -1.05 -42.66
C PRO A 1 -13.35 -1.39 -43.97
N PRO A 2 -14.49 -2.11 -43.92
CA PRO A 2 -15.41 -2.23 -45.04
C PRO A 2 -15.69 -0.84 -45.65
N LYS A 3 -15.87 -0.77 -46.96
CA LYS A 3 -16.17 0.50 -47.66
C LYS A 3 -17.43 1.11 -47.02
N GLY A 4 -17.34 2.38 -46.58
CA GLY A 4 -18.46 3.13 -45.98
C GLY A 4 -18.42 3.32 -44.46
N ILE A 5 -17.54 2.62 -43.72
CA ILE A 5 -17.42 2.82 -42.26
C ILE A 5 -16.30 3.83 -41.96
N GLN A 6 -16.65 4.94 -41.29
CA GLN A 6 -15.66 5.89 -40.79
C GLN A 6 -14.86 5.29 -39.63
N ARG A 7 -13.54 5.48 -39.64
CA ARG A 7 -12.66 4.98 -38.56
C ARG A 7 -12.86 5.84 -37.31
N ILE A 8 -13.04 5.20 -36.16
CA ILE A 8 -12.98 5.88 -34.86
C ILE A 8 -11.51 6.22 -34.56
N ASN A 9 -11.26 7.43 -34.07
CA ASN A 9 -9.92 7.81 -33.60
C ASN A 9 -9.60 7.07 -32.29
N PRO A 10 -8.52 6.26 -32.25
CA PRO A 10 -8.15 5.47 -31.06
C PRO A 10 -7.82 6.32 -29.82
N PHE A 11 -7.32 7.56 -30.01
CA PHE A 11 -6.89 8.44 -28.90
C PHE A 11 -8.04 9.23 -28.24
N ARG A 12 -9.29 9.02 -28.67
CA ARG A 12 -10.46 9.65 -28.05
C ARG A 12 -11.16 8.68 -27.10
N VAL A 13 -12.33 8.18 -27.51
CA VAL A 13 -13.20 7.35 -26.69
C VAL A 13 -12.54 6.02 -26.29
N PRO A 14 -11.83 5.29 -27.17
CA PRO A 14 -11.19 4.04 -26.79
C PRO A 14 -10.09 4.24 -25.73
N LEU A 15 -9.25 5.28 -25.88
CA LEU A 15 -8.23 5.62 -24.89
C LEU A 15 -8.84 5.96 -23.53
N LEU A 16 -9.90 6.75 -23.49
CA LEU A 16 -10.60 7.07 -22.24
C LEU A 16 -11.10 5.81 -21.52
N ASN A 17 -11.66 4.84 -22.27
CA ASN A 17 -12.12 3.58 -21.67
C ASN A 17 -10.95 2.77 -21.09
N THR A 18 -9.79 2.76 -21.75
CA THR A 18 -8.60 2.07 -21.19
C THR A 18 -8.12 2.72 -19.90
N LEU A 19 -8.13 4.06 -19.82
CA LEU A 19 -7.76 4.78 -18.60
C LEU A 19 -8.76 4.53 -17.46
N ILE A 20 -10.06 4.50 -17.76
CA ILE A 20 -11.10 4.20 -16.76
C ILE A 20 -10.92 2.77 -16.22
N LEU A 21 -10.68 1.80 -17.09
CA LEU A 21 -10.47 0.40 -16.69
C LEU A 21 -9.19 0.20 -15.87
N LEU A 22 -8.10 0.88 -16.23
CA LEU A 22 -6.85 0.80 -15.47
C LEU A 22 -6.97 1.50 -14.11
N SER A 23 -7.51 2.72 -14.08
CA SER A 23 -7.67 3.48 -12.85
C SER A 23 -8.61 2.81 -11.85
N SER A 24 -9.70 2.18 -12.32
CA SER A 24 -10.63 1.49 -11.43
C SER A 24 -9.98 0.32 -10.69
N GLY A 25 -9.15 -0.48 -11.38
CA GLY A 25 -8.37 -1.54 -10.75
C GLY A 25 -7.33 -0.99 -9.76
N SER A 26 -6.57 0.04 -10.17
CA SER A 26 -5.53 0.65 -9.33
C SER A 26 -6.10 1.22 -8.03
N VAL A 27 -7.23 1.93 -8.07
CA VAL A 27 -7.85 2.52 -6.87
C VAL A 27 -8.28 1.43 -5.89
N VAL A 28 -8.87 0.34 -6.37
CA VAL A 28 -9.26 -0.79 -5.52
C VAL A 28 -8.04 -1.43 -4.86
N THR A 29 -6.97 -1.68 -5.62
CA THR A 29 -5.74 -2.24 -5.07
C THR A 29 -5.12 -1.34 -4.01
N LEU A 30 -5.01 -0.03 -4.26
CA LEU A 30 -4.46 0.92 -3.30
C LEU A 30 -5.28 0.99 -2.01
N PHE A 31 -6.61 0.96 -2.11
CA PHE A 31 -7.49 0.92 -0.94
C PHE A 31 -7.22 -0.31 -0.07
N PHE A 32 -7.13 -1.51 -0.68
CA PHE A 32 -6.79 -2.72 0.06
C PHE A 32 -5.38 -2.67 0.66
N THR A 33 -4.40 -2.12 -0.06
CA THR A 33 -3.04 -1.93 0.45
C THR A 33 -3.03 -1.02 1.68
N LEU A 34 -3.78 0.09 1.68
CA LEU A 34 -3.91 0.98 2.83
C LEU A 34 -4.54 0.27 4.03
N VAL A 35 -5.62 -0.48 3.82
CA VAL A 35 -6.30 -1.24 4.89
C VAL A 35 -5.37 -2.28 5.51
N LEU A 36 -4.63 -3.03 4.69
CA LEU A 36 -3.63 -3.99 5.18
C LEU A 36 -2.48 -3.32 5.92
N GLY A 37 -2.04 -2.13 5.47
CA GLY A 37 -1.01 -1.34 6.15
C GLY A 37 -1.45 -0.90 7.55
N ILE A 38 -2.68 -0.40 7.70
CA ILE A 38 -3.27 -0.06 9.00
C ILE A 38 -3.38 -1.31 9.89
N TYR A 39 -3.84 -2.43 9.33
CA TYR A 39 -3.95 -3.70 10.06
C TYR A 39 -2.58 -4.19 10.57
N PHE A 40 -1.54 -4.10 9.74
CA PHE A 40 -0.16 -4.41 10.13
C PHE A 40 0.32 -3.52 11.29
N LEU A 41 0.04 -2.22 11.24
CA LEU A 41 0.41 -1.29 12.32
C LEU A 41 -0.30 -1.60 13.64
N CYS A 42 -1.58 -1.98 13.60
CA CYS A 42 -2.32 -2.42 14.79
C CYS A 42 -1.68 -3.66 15.41
N ILE A 43 -1.33 -4.67 14.61
CA ILE A 43 -0.64 -5.87 15.11
C ILE A 43 0.73 -5.51 15.67
N GLN A 44 1.51 -4.67 14.98
CA GLN A 44 2.83 -4.26 15.45
C GLN A 44 2.76 -3.55 16.81
N PHE A 45 1.70 -2.77 17.04
CA PHE A 45 1.44 -2.14 18.34
C PHE A 45 1.09 -3.16 19.42
N ILE A 46 0.22 -4.13 19.13
CA ILE A 46 -0.12 -5.21 20.07
C ILE A 46 1.12 -6.02 20.45
N GLU A 47 1.95 -6.39 19.46
CA GLU A 47 3.21 -7.08 19.70
C GLU A 47 4.14 -6.30 20.63
N TYR A 48 4.17 -4.97 20.54
CA TYR A 48 4.97 -4.13 21.43
C TYR A 48 4.44 -4.06 22.86
N VAL A 49 3.13 -4.13 23.04
CA VAL A 49 2.48 -4.17 24.36
C VAL A 49 2.71 -5.53 25.03
N ASP A 50 2.60 -6.62 24.27
CA ASP A 50 2.74 -7.99 24.77
C ASP A 50 4.20 -8.46 24.91
N ALA A 51 5.17 -7.69 24.39
CA ALA A 51 6.57 -8.06 24.43
C ALA A 51 7.11 -8.14 25.89
N SER A 52 7.53 -9.35 26.29
CA SER A 52 8.21 -9.60 27.58
C SER A 52 9.59 -8.93 27.71
N TYR A 53 10.10 -8.32 26.64
CA TYR A 53 11.39 -7.63 26.59
C TYR A 53 11.21 -6.12 26.73
N THR A 54 12.06 -5.50 27.54
CA THR A 54 12.10 -4.04 27.69
C THR A 54 13.14 -3.42 26.77
N PHE A 55 12.84 -2.25 26.19
CA PHE A 55 13.76 -1.50 25.33
C PHE A 55 15.09 -1.17 26.02
N ILE A 56 15.10 -0.97 27.33
CA ILE A 56 16.30 -0.54 28.08
C ILE A 56 17.28 -1.70 28.31
N ARG A 57 16.83 -2.97 28.23
CA ARG A 57 17.64 -4.13 28.57
C ARG A 57 18.66 -4.41 27.45
N ARG A 58 19.95 -4.55 27.80
CA ARG A 58 21.03 -4.87 26.84
C ARG A 58 20.78 -6.24 26.21
N GLY A 59 20.97 -6.35 24.89
CA GLY A 59 20.81 -7.60 24.13
C GLY A 59 19.68 -7.55 23.09
N TYR A 60 18.94 -8.65 22.95
CA TYR A 60 17.96 -8.89 21.89
C TYR A 60 16.85 -7.82 21.80
N GLY A 61 16.28 -7.38 22.93
CA GLY A 61 15.17 -6.41 22.95
C GLY A 61 15.49 -5.09 22.25
N ARG A 62 16.69 -4.53 22.45
CA ARG A 62 17.11 -3.28 21.78
C ARG A 62 17.19 -3.41 20.27
N ILE A 63 17.75 -4.53 19.80
CA ILE A 63 17.92 -4.79 18.37
C ILE A 63 16.55 -5.05 17.73
N PHE A 64 15.70 -5.82 18.40
CA PHE A 64 14.34 -6.09 17.98
C PHE A 64 13.53 -4.81 17.79
N PHE A 65 13.38 -3.97 18.82
CA PHE A 65 12.59 -2.74 18.74
C PHE A 65 13.16 -1.70 17.77
N LEU A 66 14.49 -1.62 17.61
CA LEU A 66 15.08 -0.72 16.62
C LEU A 66 14.82 -1.20 15.18
N ALA A 67 14.99 -2.49 14.91
CA ALA A 67 14.79 -3.05 13.59
C ALA A 67 13.30 -2.99 13.17
N THR A 68 12.39 -3.45 14.04
CA THR A 68 10.95 -3.46 13.74
C THR A 68 10.36 -2.06 13.83
N GLY A 69 10.88 -1.18 14.69
CA GLY A 69 10.41 0.21 14.83
C GLY A 69 10.77 1.08 13.63
N PHE A 70 11.99 0.92 13.11
CA PHE A 70 12.40 1.62 11.88
C PHE A 70 11.59 1.12 10.66
N HIS A 71 11.34 -0.18 10.58
CA HIS A 71 10.46 -0.73 9.56
C HIS A 71 9.02 -0.19 9.71
N GLY A 72 8.47 -0.19 10.92
CA GLY A 72 7.16 0.39 11.22
C GLY A 72 7.03 1.85 10.80
N PHE A 73 8.09 2.65 11.01
CA PHE A 73 8.16 4.03 10.51
C PHE A 73 8.05 4.12 8.98
N HIS A 74 8.75 3.25 8.24
CA HIS A 74 8.65 3.20 6.77
C HIS A 74 7.24 2.83 6.31
N VAL A 75 6.58 1.90 7.01
CA VAL A 75 5.20 1.51 6.70
C VAL A 75 4.22 2.66 6.96
N ILE A 76 4.40 3.43 8.04
CA ILE A 76 3.57 4.63 8.31
C ILE A 76 3.73 5.66 7.18
N LEU A 77 4.97 5.95 6.77
CA LEU A 77 5.21 6.85 5.63
C LEU A 77 4.57 6.33 4.34
N GLY A 78 4.68 5.03 4.08
CA GLY A 78 4.02 4.39 2.93
C GLY A 78 2.51 4.56 2.95
N CYS A 79 1.87 4.43 4.11
CA CYS A 79 0.41 4.64 4.26
C CYS A 79 -0.01 6.11 4.05
N ILE A 80 0.86 7.08 4.36
CA ILE A 80 0.58 8.51 4.14
C ILE A 80 0.73 8.90 2.66
N LEU A 81 1.58 8.19 1.92
CA LEU A 81 1.89 8.47 0.51
C LEU A 81 0.98 7.74 -0.49
N ILE A 82 0.20 6.76 -0.01
CA ILE A 82 -0.84 6.03 -0.76
C ILE A 82 -2.15 6.83 -0.73
#